data_AF-A0A093QIT3-F1
#
_entry.id   AF-A0A093QIT3-F1
#
_cell.length_a   1.000
_cell.length_b   1.000
_cell.length_c   1.000
_cell.angle_alpha   90.00
_cell.angle_beta   90.00
_cell.angle_gamma   90.00
#
_symmetry.space_group_name_H-M   'P 1'
#
loop_
_entity.id
_entity.type
_entity.pdbx_description
1 polymer ?
#
loop_
_entity_poly.entity_id
_entity_poly.type
_entity_poly.pdbx_seq_one_letter_code
_entity_poly.pdbx_strand_id
1 'polypeptide(L)'
;IYKEQLNTRIVLVAMETWATDNKFTISENPLVTLREFMKYRRDFIREKSDAVHLFSGSRFQSSRSGIAHTGGICSLLKGGGVNE
;
A
#
# COMPACT_ATOMS: atom_id res chain seq x y z
N ILE A 1 9.13 15.82 -6.59
CA ILE A 1 10.10 14.84 -6.02
C ILE A 1 10.51 13.81 -7.08
N TYR A 2 9.68 12.80 -7.39
CA TYR A 2 10.06 11.67 -8.26
C TYR A 2 10.54 12.06 -9.68
N LYS A 3 9.79 12.93 -10.38
CA LYS A 3 10.10 13.30 -11.77
C LYS A 3 11.48 13.98 -11.89
N GLU A 4 11.70 15.02 -11.09
CA GLU A 4 12.86 15.91 -11.24
C GLU A 4 14.13 15.34 -10.61
N GLN A 5 14.03 14.55 -9.52
CA GLN A 5 15.20 14.06 -8.79
C GLN A 5 15.57 12.62 -9.14
N LEU A 6 14.60 11.80 -9.53
CA LEU A 6 14.78 10.35 -9.74
C LEU A 6 14.49 9.90 -11.18
N ASN A 7 14.20 10.84 -12.10
CA ASN A 7 13.78 10.54 -13.47
C ASN A 7 12.65 9.49 -13.54
N THR A 8 11.73 9.54 -12.56
CA THR A 8 10.68 8.53 -12.38
C THR A 8 9.32 9.21 -12.33
N ARG A 9 8.32 8.68 -13.03
CA ARG A 9 6.93 9.19 -12.96
C ARG A 9 6.07 8.23 -12.15
N ILE A 10 5.32 8.76 -11.19
CA ILE A 10 4.24 8.02 -10.54
C ILE A 10 2.97 8.28 -11.34
N VAL A 11 2.39 7.24 -11.92
CA VAL A 11 1.16 7.32 -12.70
C VAL A 11 0.11 6.46 -12.00
N LEU A 12 -1.05 7.03 -11.70
CA LEU A 12 -2.18 6.29 -11.14
C LEU A 12 -2.87 5.51 -12.26
N VAL A 13 -2.91 4.19 -12.14
CA VAL A 13 -3.49 3.29 -13.17
C VAL A 13 -4.77 2.60 -12.71
N ALA A 14 -4.99 2.48 -11.41
CA ALA A 14 -6.19 1.88 -10.81
C ALA A 14 -6.40 2.41 -9.38
N MET A 15 -7.64 2.41 -8.91
CA MET A 15 -8.01 2.81 -7.55
C MET A 15 -9.33 2.13 -7.16
N GLU A 16 -9.44 1.73 -5.89
CA GLU A 16 -10.68 1.29 -5.27
C GLU A 16 -10.87 1.97 -3.92
N THR A 17 -12.13 2.08 -3.47
CA THR A 17 -12.48 2.62 -2.15
C THR A 17 -13.37 1.63 -1.41
N TRP A 18 -13.03 1.34 -0.15
CA TRP A 18 -13.85 0.50 0.72
C TRP A 18 -14.98 1.33 1.33
N ALA A 19 -16.07 1.47 0.58
CA ALA A 19 -17.17 2.39 0.91
C ALA A 19 -18.05 1.95 2.10
N THR A 20 -18.12 0.64 2.38
CA THR A 20 -18.98 0.10 3.44
C THR A 20 -18.17 -0.19 4.70
N ASP A 21 -17.22 -1.11 4.60
CA ASP A 21 -16.39 -1.57 5.72
C ASP A 21 -14.99 -1.95 5.23
N ASN A 22 -14.05 -2.01 6.17
CA ASN A 22 -12.70 -2.49 5.91
C ASN A 22 -12.70 -3.96 5.50
N LYS A 23 -11.89 -4.32 4.49
CA LYS A 23 -11.75 -5.71 4.02
C LYS A 23 -10.95 -6.60 4.97
N PHE A 24 -10.21 -5.99 5.89
CA PHE A 24 -9.52 -6.65 7.01
C PHE A 24 -9.33 -5.64 8.15
N THR A 25 -8.97 -6.10 9.34
CA THR A 25 -8.71 -5.23 10.49
C THR A 25 -7.45 -4.37 10.27
N ILE A 26 -7.62 -3.04 10.30
CA ILE A 26 -6.50 -2.10 10.31
C ILE A 26 -5.89 -2.09 11.72
N SER A 27 -4.60 -2.46 11.82
CA SER A 27 -3.85 -2.41 13.07
C SER A 27 -3.16 -1.05 13.21
N GLU A 28 -3.04 -0.57 14.44
CA GLU A 28 -2.20 0.57 14.78
C GLU A 28 -0.70 0.29 14.52
N ASN A 29 -0.29 -0.98 14.41
CA ASN A 29 1.05 -1.35 14.00
C ASN A 29 1.13 -1.43 12.45
N PRO A 30 1.88 -0.53 11.79
CA PRO A 30 1.90 -0.46 10.33
C PRO A 30 2.50 -1.71 9.67
N LEU A 31 3.38 -2.46 10.36
CA LEU A 31 3.91 -3.74 9.84
C LEU A 31 2.84 -4.83 9.76
N VAL A 32 1.91 -4.84 10.72
CA VAL A 32 0.79 -5.79 10.73
C VAL A 32 -0.18 -5.44 9.60
N THR A 33 -0.54 -4.16 9.49
CA THR A 33 -1.43 -3.67 8.43
C THR A 33 -0.84 -3.90 7.03
N LEU A 34 0.47 -3.66 6.83
CA LEU A 34 1.15 -3.97 5.57
C LEU A 34 1.03 -5.46 5.22
N ARG A 35 1.26 -6.36 6.19
CA ARG A 35 1.19 -7.81 5.94
C ARG A 35 -0.20 -8.24 5.49
N GLU A 36 -1.24 -7.79 6.19
CA GLU A 36 -2.62 -8.14 5.84
C GLU A 36 -3.06 -7.48 4.51
N PHE A 37 -2.61 -6.26 4.26
CA PHE A 37 -2.85 -5.58 2.98
C PHE A 37 -2.25 -6.33 1.79
N MET A 38 -1.03 -6.84 1.91
CA MET A 38 -0.39 -7.61 0.83
C MET A 38 -1.06 -8.98 0.61
N LYS A 39 -1.68 -9.58 1.64
CA LYS A 39 -2.54 -10.76 1.46
C LYS A 39 -3.82 -10.40 0.70
N TYR A 40 -4.49 -9.32 1.10
CA TYR A 40 -5.67 -8.80 0.39
C TYR A 40 -5.36 -8.53 -1.09
N ARG A 41 -4.24 -7.85 -1.37
CA ARG A 41 -3.77 -7.63 -2.74
C ARG A 41 -3.66 -8.94 -3.52
N ARG A 42 -2.95 -9.93 -2.97
CA ARG A 42 -2.71 -11.22 -3.64
C ARG A 42 -4.01 -11.93 -3.98
N ASP A 43 -4.99 -11.89 -3.07
CA ASP A 43 -6.18 -12.74 -3.16
C ASP A 43 -7.33 -12.05 -3.92
N PHE A 44 -7.41 -10.70 -3.90
CA PHE A 44 -8.57 -9.96 -4.39
C PHE A 44 -8.29 -8.91 -5.47
N ILE A 45 -7.09 -8.32 -5.53
CA ILE A 45 -6.77 -7.28 -6.53
C ILE A 45 -6.33 -7.94 -7.84
N ARG A 46 -7.00 -7.62 -8.95
CA ARG A 46 -6.76 -8.22 -10.27
C ARG A 46 -6.15 -7.25 -11.28
N GLU A 47 -6.25 -5.96 -11.00
CA GLU A 47 -5.72 -4.87 -11.81
C GLU A 47 -4.20 -4.95 -11.85
N LYS A 48 -3.63 -4.78 -13.05
CA LYS A 48 -2.18 -4.79 -13.22
C LYS A 48 -1.58 -3.46 -12.77
N SER A 49 -0.58 -3.54 -11.88
CA SER A 49 0.19 -2.38 -11.41
C SER A 49 1.57 -2.81 -10.91
N ASP A 50 2.54 -1.90 -11.00
CA ASP A 50 3.91 -2.14 -10.51
C ASP A 50 3.95 -2.17 -8.97
N ALA A 51 3.15 -1.31 -8.34
CA ALA A 51 2.94 -1.26 -6.89
C ALA A 51 1.49 -0.94 -6.52
N VAL A 52 1.06 -1.38 -5.34
CA VAL A 52 -0.25 -1.08 -4.75
C VAL A 52 -0.04 -0.50 -3.35
N HIS A 53 -0.62 0.67 -3.07
CA HIS A 53 -0.51 1.32 -1.77
C HIS A 53 -1.89 1.49 -1.13
N LEU A 54 -1.99 1.22 0.17
CA LEU A 54 -3.16 1.52 0.98
C LEU A 54 -3.06 2.94 1.53
N PHE A 55 -4.15 3.70 1.42
CA PHE A 55 -4.37 4.93 2.18
C PHE A 55 -5.37 4.64 3.30
N SER A 56 -4.90 4.70 4.54
CA SER A 56 -5.66 4.45 5.75
C SER A 56 -6.10 5.78 6.35
N GLY A 57 -7.37 5.92 6.73
CA GLY A 57 -7.81 7.08 7.52
C GLY A 57 -7.49 6.97 9.02
N SER A 58 -6.91 5.85 9.46
CA SER A 58 -6.51 5.59 10.85
C SER A 58 -5.03 5.92 11.07
N ARG A 59 -4.70 6.41 12.26
CA ARG A 59 -3.34 6.74 12.69
C ARG A 59 -2.59 5.51 13.20
N PHE A 60 -1.34 5.35 12.78
CA PHE A 60 -0.44 4.33 13.28
C PHE A 60 0.24 4.76 14.59
N GLN A 61 0.44 3.80 15.51
CA GLN A 61 1.27 3.99 16.70
C GLN A 61 2.74 3.73 16.35
N SER A 62 3.30 4.61 15.52
CA SER A 62 4.69 4.56 15.06
C SER A 62 5.23 5.98 14.90
N SER A 63 6.56 6.13 14.89
CA SER A 63 7.21 7.38 14.47
C SER A 63 7.16 7.59 12.94
N ARG A 64 6.68 6.59 12.20
CA ARG A 64 6.55 6.63 10.73
C ARG A 64 5.07 6.65 10.36
N SER A 65 4.70 7.56 9.46
CA SER A 65 3.35 7.65 8.89
C SER A 65 3.00 6.52 7.91
N GLY A 66 3.96 5.64 7.62
CA GLY A 66 3.74 4.54 6.69
C GLY A 66 4.92 3.59 6.61
N ILE A 67 4.69 2.47 5.93
CA ILE A 67 5.73 1.47 5.68
C ILE A 67 5.49 0.73 4.37
N ALA A 68 6.59 0.35 3.72
CA ALA A 68 6.61 -0.44 2.49
C ALA A 68 7.75 -1.46 2.55
N HIS A 69 7.68 -2.50 1.73
CA HIS A 69 8.81 -3.41 1.58
C HIS A 69 9.92 -2.75 0.74
N THR A 70 11.15 -2.77 1.26
CA THR A 70 12.34 -2.34 0.51
C THR A 70 12.54 -3.23 -0.72
N GLY A 71 12.77 -2.63 -1.89
CA GLY A 71 12.95 -3.35 -3.15
C GLY A 71 11.72 -4.14 -3.60
N GLY A 72 10.51 -3.73 -3.16
CA GLY A 72 9.28 -4.47 -3.40
C GLY A 72 8.67 -4.33 -4.79
N ILE A 73 8.99 -3.27 -5.53
CA ILE A 73 8.39 -2.95 -6.84
C ILE A 73 8.42 -4.17 -7.79
N CYS A 74 7.37 -4.32 -8.61
CA CYS A 74 7.19 -5.46 -9.52
C CYS A 74 6.93 -6.83 -8.85
N SER A 75 6.92 -6.91 -7.52
CA SER A 75 6.57 -8.14 -6.80
C SER A 75 5.08 -8.18 -6.44
N LEU A 76 4.42 -9.31 -6.68
CA LEU A 76 3.04 -9.53 -6.24
C LEU A 76 2.90 -9.46 -4.70
N LEU A 77 3.86 -10.04 -3.98
CA LEU A 77 3.81 -10.15 -2.52
C LEU A 77 4.47 -8.99 -1.78
N LYS A 78 5.33 -8.21 -2.46
CA LYS A 78 6.11 -7.15 -1.82
C LYS A 78 5.91 -5.76 -2.43
N GLY A 79 5.31 -5.63 -3.61
CA GLY A 79 5.20 -4.35 -4.33
C GLY A 79 4.15 -3.43 -3.77
N GLY A 80 4.33 -2.95 -2.54
CA GLY A 80 3.33 -2.10 -1.93
C GLY A 80 3.73 -1.54 -0.58
N GLY A 81 2.86 -0.67 -0.08
CA GLY A 81 3.01 0.01 1.18
C GLY A 81 1.66 0.42 1.78
N VAL A 82 1.69 0.88 3.02
CA VAL A 82 0.55 1.44 3.74
C VAL A 82 0.92 2.83 4.25
N ASN A 83 -0.03 3.77 4.20
CA ASN A 83 0.15 5.17 4.60
C ASN A 83 -1.07 5.59 5.42
N GLU A 84 -0.86 6.27 6.55
CA GLU A 84 -1.91 6.97 7.31
C GLU A 84 -2.30 8.32 6.71
#